data_AF-A0A317IK41-F1
#
_entry.id   AF-A0A317IK41-F1
#
_cell.length_a   1.000
_cell.length_b   1.000
_cell.length_c   1.000
_cell.angle_alpha   90.00
_cell.angle_beta   90.00
_cell.angle_gamma   90.00
#
_symmetry.space_group_name_H-M   'P 1'
#
loop_
_entity.id
_entity.type
_entity.pdbx_description
1 polymer ?
#
loop_
_entity_poly.entity_id
_entity_poly.type
_entity_poly.pdbx_seq_one_letter_code
_entity_poly.pdbx_strand_id
1 'polypeptide(L)'
;MLLMVILLINTKGCLLIRRFRGLNNMSRPNLNQIIKEEHSHIDSVLHNSGRLRNFIDNKTGYFIYKRTLDIVISFALTVLVLSWLIPIISLAIFISSGAPIFFRQKRIGLVGKSFYCYKFRTMVINEDSDKIQARENDARITAIGKFLRKTNLDELPQILNVLNGSMSLVGPRPHMYSDCNHFASVIPGYKFRNLVKPGITGMAQIKGYHGPTSDFESIFRRYQWDAFYIRNLSIWTDLRIIRQTVIQSLKSLLRLCVS
;
A
#
# COMPACT_ATOMS: atom_id res chain seq x y z
N MET A 1 -4.68 26.25 -29.99
CA MET A 1 -3.43 25.75 -29.40
C MET A 1 -3.54 25.23 -27.96
N LEU A 2 -4.53 25.64 -27.14
CA LEU A 2 -4.71 25.08 -25.78
C LEU A 2 -5.45 23.72 -25.75
N LEU A 3 -6.21 23.37 -26.78
CA LEU A 3 -6.93 22.08 -26.88
C LEU A 3 -6.04 20.91 -27.36
N MET A 4 -4.92 21.19 -28.04
CA MET A 4 -3.97 20.17 -28.54
C MET A 4 -3.04 19.63 -27.44
N VAL A 5 -2.76 20.43 -26.39
CA VAL A 5 -1.91 20.03 -25.26
C VAL A 5 -2.68 19.14 -24.26
N ILE A 6 -4.00 19.32 -24.15
CA ILE A 6 -4.87 18.48 -23.30
C ILE A 6 -5.08 17.08 -23.91
N LEU A 7 -5.05 16.95 -25.24
CA LEU A 7 -5.18 15.67 -25.93
C LEU A 7 -3.91 14.81 -25.91
N LEU A 8 -2.72 15.41 -25.81
CA LEU A 8 -1.44 14.67 -25.78
C LEU A 8 -1.12 14.05 -24.41
N ILE A 9 -1.67 14.59 -23.31
CA ILE A 9 -1.49 14.01 -21.96
C ILE A 9 -2.46 12.82 -21.74
N ASN A 10 -3.54 12.73 -22.52
CA ASN A 10 -4.58 11.71 -22.34
C ASN A 10 -4.37 10.44 -23.19
N THR A 11 -3.62 10.51 -24.29
CA THR A 11 -3.51 9.38 -25.24
C THR A 11 -2.55 8.28 -24.79
N LYS A 12 -1.45 8.57 -24.09
CA LYS A 12 -0.54 7.51 -23.61
C LYS A 12 -1.07 6.75 -22.41
N GLY A 13 -1.82 7.40 -21.52
CA GLY A 13 -2.52 6.75 -20.40
C GLY A 13 -3.72 5.92 -20.86
N CYS A 14 -4.47 6.40 -21.87
CA CYS A 14 -5.67 5.73 -22.38
C CYS A 14 -5.34 4.56 -23.33
N LEU A 15 -4.26 4.63 -24.13
CA LEU A 15 -3.78 3.47 -24.90
C LEU A 15 -3.29 2.33 -23.99
N LEU A 16 -2.67 2.66 -22.85
CA LEU A 16 -2.30 1.65 -21.86
C LEU A 16 -3.55 1.03 -21.23
N ILE A 17 -4.56 1.81 -20.86
CA ILE A 17 -5.81 1.27 -20.30
C ILE A 17 -6.59 0.43 -21.32
N ARG A 18 -6.60 0.80 -22.61
CA ARG A 18 -7.22 0.01 -23.69
C ARG A 18 -6.46 -1.28 -23.99
N ARG A 19 -5.12 -1.27 -23.95
CA ARG A 19 -4.28 -2.48 -24.11
C ARG A 19 -4.38 -3.44 -22.91
N PHE A 20 -4.74 -2.92 -21.73
CA PHE A 20 -4.85 -3.71 -20.49
C PHE A 20 -6.26 -4.24 -20.19
N ARG A 21 -7.33 -3.65 -20.75
CA ARG A 21 -8.69 -4.26 -20.70
C ARG A 21 -8.77 -5.61 -21.41
N GLY A 22 -7.83 -5.90 -22.31
CA GLY A 22 -7.71 -7.19 -23.01
C GLY A 22 -6.89 -8.28 -22.28
N LEU A 23 -6.26 -7.97 -21.14
CA LEU A 23 -5.40 -8.93 -20.41
C LEU A 23 -6.18 -10.00 -19.63
N ASN A 24 -7.48 -9.80 -19.41
CA ASN A 24 -8.32 -10.85 -18.81
C ASN A 24 -8.59 -12.01 -19.80
N ASN A 25 -8.34 -11.82 -21.10
CA ASN A 25 -8.57 -12.81 -22.16
C ASN A 25 -7.28 -13.22 -22.90
N MET A 26 -6.09 -12.89 -22.39
CA MET A 26 -4.82 -13.25 -23.03
C MET A 26 -4.29 -14.61 -22.55
N SER A 27 -3.85 -15.43 -23.49
CA SER A 27 -3.19 -16.71 -23.24
C SER A 27 -1.85 -16.52 -22.50
N ARG A 28 -1.57 -17.40 -21.52
CA ARG A 28 -0.36 -17.39 -20.65
C ARG A 28 0.99 -17.14 -21.36
N PRO A 29 1.25 -17.58 -22.61
CA PRO A 29 2.52 -17.32 -23.30
C PRO A 29 2.79 -15.83 -23.58
N ASN A 30 1.76 -15.06 -23.97
CA ASN A 30 1.89 -13.64 -24.29
C ASN A 30 2.12 -12.79 -23.03
N LEU A 31 1.58 -13.21 -21.88
CA LEU A 31 1.82 -12.56 -20.60
C LEU A 31 3.29 -12.68 -20.17
N ASN A 32 3.87 -13.87 -20.31
CA ASN A 32 5.27 -14.13 -19.98
C ASN A 32 6.25 -13.32 -20.84
N GLN A 33 5.89 -13.04 -22.10
CA GLN A 33 6.72 -12.22 -23.00
C GLN A 33 6.68 -10.74 -22.62
N ILE A 34 5.50 -10.19 -22.32
CA ILE A 34 5.35 -8.81 -21.82
C ILE A 34 6.04 -8.65 -20.47
N ILE A 35 5.94 -9.66 -19.60
CA ILE A 35 6.66 -9.72 -18.32
C ILE A 35 8.16 -9.64 -18.56
N LYS A 36 8.72 -10.44 -19.47
CA LYS A 36 10.16 -10.43 -19.79
C LYS A 36 10.63 -9.09 -20.35
N GLU A 37 9.85 -8.46 -21.23
CA GLU A 37 10.18 -7.14 -21.80
C GLU A 37 10.15 -6.04 -20.74
N GLU A 38 9.10 -5.95 -19.91
CA GLU A 38 9.05 -4.99 -18.80
C GLU A 38 10.15 -5.26 -17.76
N HIS A 39 10.48 -6.53 -17.53
CA HIS A 39 11.45 -6.98 -16.56
C HIS A 39 12.90 -6.58 -16.92
N SER A 40 13.33 -6.80 -18.16
CA SER A 40 14.67 -6.38 -18.62
C SER A 40 14.92 -4.87 -18.47
N HIS A 41 13.87 -4.08 -18.66
CA HIS A 41 13.91 -2.63 -18.49
C HIS A 41 13.98 -2.20 -17.00
N ILE A 42 13.43 -2.99 -16.07
CA ILE A 42 13.40 -2.64 -14.64
C ILE A 42 14.69 -3.04 -13.93
N ASP A 43 15.21 -4.24 -14.20
CA ASP A 43 16.45 -4.71 -13.59
C ASP A 43 17.65 -3.86 -14.04
N SER A 44 17.65 -3.42 -15.30
CA SER A 44 18.63 -2.45 -15.80
C SER A 44 18.52 -1.06 -15.16
N VAL A 45 17.34 -0.67 -14.63
CA VAL A 45 17.16 0.59 -13.88
C VAL A 45 17.61 0.45 -12.43
N LEU A 46 17.40 -0.70 -11.79
CA LEU A 46 17.85 -0.96 -10.42
C LEU A 46 19.37 -1.16 -10.33
N HIS A 47 19.97 -1.81 -11.33
CA HIS A 47 21.41 -2.08 -11.38
C HIS A 47 22.23 -0.86 -11.88
N ASN A 48 21.57 0.09 -12.55
CA ASN A 48 22.20 1.33 -13.02
C ASN A 48 21.80 2.50 -12.10
N SER A 49 22.59 2.70 -11.06
CA SER A 49 22.42 3.77 -10.05
C SER A 49 22.22 5.16 -10.67
N GLY A 50 22.79 5.42 -11.86
CA GLY A 50 22.60 6.68 -12.60
C GLY A 50 21.16 6.92 -13.08
N ARG A 51 20.45 5.89 -13.58
CA ARG A 51 19.05 6.04 -14.02
C ARG A 51 18.09 6.24 -12.86
N LEU A 52 18.30 5.52 -11.74
CA LEU A 52 17.49 5.70 -10.54
C LEU A 52 17.70 7.09 -9.95
N ARG A 53 18.95 7.57 -9.90
CA ARG A 53 19.29 8.91 -9.42
C ARG A 53 18.62 9.98 -10.29
N ASN A 54 18.73 9.86 -11.61
CA ASN A 54 18.03 10.74 -12.55
C ASN A 54 16.50 10.70 -12.37
N PHE A 55 15.91 9.53 -12.10
CA PHE A 55 14.47 9.42 -11.85
C PHE A 55 14.04 10.18 -10.58
N ILE A 56 14.82 10.07 -9.51
CA ILE A 56 14.57 10.76 -8.23
C ILE A 56 14.78 12.27 -8.40
N ASP A 57 15.89 12.67 -9.02
CA ASP A 57 16.30 14.08 -9.18
C ASP A 57 15.25 14.86 -9.99
N ASN A 58 14.75 14.26 -11.08
CA ASN A 58 13.67 14.82 -11.91
C ASN A 58 12.32 14.96 -11.17
N LYS A 59 12.16 14.29 -10.02
CA LYS A 59 10.92 14.28 -9.23
C LYS A 59 11.10 14.89 -7.84
N THR A 60 12.20 15.59 -7.59
CA THR A 60 12.51 16.21 -6.29
C THR A 60 11.38 17.10 -5.79
N GLY A 61 10.86 17.99 -6.63
CA GLY A 61 9.72 18.86 -6.28
C GLY A 61 8.49 18.05 -5.84
N TYR A 62 8.14 17.00 -6.57
CA TYR A 62 7.04 16.10 -6.20
C TYR A 62 7.24 15.49 -4.81
N PHE A 63 8.43 14.98 -4.50
CA PHE A 63 8.69 14.37 -3.20
C PHE A 63 8.64 15.37 -2.04
N ILE A 64 9.07 16.61 -2.26
CA ILE A 64 8.94 17.70 -1.27
C ILE A 64 7.46 17.99 -1.01
N TYR A 65 6.66 18.27 -2.05
CA TYR A 65 5.23 18.52 -1.91
C TYR A 65 4.50 17.35 -1.26
N LYS A 66 4.81 16.12 -1.69
CA LYS A 66 4.27 14.89 -1.11
C LYS A 66 4.55 14.81 0.39
N ARG A 67 5.80 15.08 0.80
CA ARG A 67 6.17 15.01 2.21
C ARG A 67 5.46 16.08 3.04
N THR A 68 5.32 17.30 2.51
CA THR A 68 4.57 18.37 3.19
C THR A 68 3.10 17.97 3.37
N LEU A 69 2.45 17.44 2.32
CA LEU A 69 1.07 16.96 2.40
C LEU A 69 0.92 15.80 3.39
N ASP A 70 1.85 14.84 3.37
CA ASP A 70 1.87 13.72 4.32
C ASP A 70 1.92 14.22 5.77
N ILE A 71 2.77 15.20 6.08
CA ILE A 71 2.89 15.76 7.43
C ILE A 71 1.61 16.51 7.82
N VAL A 72 1.15 17.44 6.97
CA VAL A 72 -0.03 18.29 7.28
C VAL A 72 -1.28 17.45 7.51
N ILE A 73 -1.58 16.52 6.59
CA ILE A 73 -2.77 15.68 6.68
C ILE A 73 -2.65 14.69 7.85
N SER A 74 -1.50 14.05 8.03
CA SER A 74 -1.31 13.09 9.14
C SER A 74 -1.35 13.77 10.50
N PHE A 75 -0.84 15.01 10.60
CA PHE A 75 -0.90 15.79 11.82
C PHE A 75 -2.33 16.18 12.15
N ALA A 76 -3.08 16.69 11.16
CA ALA A 76 -4.51 16.98 11.32
C ALA A 76 -5.31 15.73 11.74
N LEU A 77 -5.10 14.58 11.09
CA LEU A 77 -5.75 13.33 11.48
C LEU A 77 -5.36 12.86 12.90
N THR A 78 -4.12 13.09 13.30
CA THR A 78 -3.66 12.72 14.65
C THR A 78 -4.37 13.57 15.71
N VAL A 79 -4.44 14.88 15.51
CA VAL A 79 -5.07 15.80 16.47
C VAL A 79 -6.59 15.68 16.47
N LEU A 80 -7.23 15.54 15.31
CA LEU A 80 -8.70 15.57 15.18
C LEU A 80 -9.36 14.20 15.37
N VAL A 81 -8.66 13.11 15.05
CA VAL A 81 -9.23 11.74 15.07
C VAL A 81 -8.53 10.89 16.11
N LEU A 82 -7.21 10.75 16.04
CA LEU A 82 -6.50 9.80 16.91
C LEU A 82 -6.48 10.21 18.38
N SER A 83 -6.49 11.50 18.69
CA SER A 83 -6.41 12.05 20.05
C SER A 83 -7.46 11.47 21.00
N TRP A 84 -8.71 11.33 20.55
CA TRP A 84 -9.80 10.77 21.33
C TRP A 84 -10.09 9.30 20.98
N LEU A 85 -9.83 8.89 19.72
CA LEU A 85 -10.11 7.53 19.28
C LEU A 85 -9.14 6.51 19.89
N ILE A 86 -7.85 6.85 20.03
CA ILE A 86 -6.86 5.96 20.64
C ILE A 86 -7.30 5.59 22.07
N PRO A 87 -7.61 6.53 22.99
CA PRO A 87 -8.09 6.19 24.33
C PRO A 87 -9.31 5.25 24.34
N ILE A 88 -10.31 5.50 23.49
CA ILE A 88 -11.53 4.67 23.43
C ILE A 88 -11.20 3.25 22.98
N ILE A 89 -10.46 3.10 21.87
CA ILE A 89 -10.07 1.78 21.36
C ILE A 89 -9.15 1.07 22.37
N SER A 90 -8.27 1.82 23.03
CA SER A 90 -7.36 1.30 24.06
C SER A 90 -8.13 0.65 25.20
N LEU A 91 -9.15 1.35 25.71
CA LEU A 91 -10.02 0.83 26.76
C LEU A 91 -10.77 -0.43 26.30
N ALA A 92 -11.31 -0.44 25.09
CA ALA A 92 -12.02 -1.59 24.54
C ALA A 92 -11.10 -2.83 24.39
N ILE A 93 -9.86 -2.64 23.93
CA ILE A 93 -8.86 -3.72 23.82
C ILE A 93 -8.45 -4.23 25.21
N PHE A 94 -8.23 -3.30 26.14
CA PHE A 94 -7.83 -3.63 27.50
C PHE A 94 -8.89 -4.48 28.22
N ILE A 95 -10.16 -4.06 28.16
CA ILE A 95 -11.29 -4.82 28.72
C ILE A 95 -11.43 -6.20 28.06
N SER A 96 -11.23 -6.27 26.74
CA SER A 96 -11.44 -7.52 25.99
C SER A 96 -10.33 -8.55 26.17
N SER A 97 -9.09 -8.15 26.45
CA SER A 97 -7.93 -9.05 26.34
C SER A 97 -6.81 -8.85 27.34
N GLY A 98 -6.84 -7.77 28.15
CA GLY A 98 -5.76 -7.40 29.08
C GLY A 98 -4.39 -7.15 28.42
N ALA A 99 -4.34 -7.13 27.09
CA ALA A 99 -3.11 -7.16 26.31
C ALA A 99 -2.63 -5.73 25.96
N PRO A 100 -1.35 -5.55 25.59
CA PRO A 100 -0.84 -4.25 25.16
C PRO A 100 -1.59 -3.74 23.93
N ILE A 101 -2.03 -2.48 24.01
CA ILE A 101 -2.92 -1.81 23.05
C ILE A 101 -2.36 -1.81 21.63
N PHE A 102 -1.09 -1.45 21.48
CA PHE A 102 -0.42 -1.38 20.21
C PHE A 102 0.29 -2.69 19.89
N PHE A 103 0.12 -3.11 18.65
CA PHE A 103 0.93 -4.14 18.02
C PHE A 103 1.90 -3.46 17.04
N ARG A 104 3.18 -3.80 17.13
CA ARG A 104 4.22 -3.29 16.22
C ARG A 104 4.79 -4.47 15.45
N GLN A 105 4.88 -4.35 14.14
CA GLN A 105 5.40 -5.41 13.28
C GLN A 105 6.48 -4.89 12.36
N LYS A 106 7.58 -5.64 12.24
CA LYS A 106 8.68 -5.28 11.34
C LYS A 106 8.24 -5.46 9.87
N ARG A 107 8.36 -4.39 9.09
CA ARG A 107 8.00 -4.36 7.67
C ARG A 107 9.11 -3.75 6.84
N ILE A 108 9.11 -4.02 5.54
CA ILE A 108 10.07 -3.45 4.59
C ILE A 108 9.54 -2.12 4.04
N GLY A 109 10.39 -1.10 4.06
CA GLY A 109 10.11 0.23 3.56
C GLY A 109 11.09 0.69 2.49
N LEU A 110 11.34 2.01 2.46
CA LEU A 110 12.13 2.68 1.43
C LEU A 110 13.53 2.06 1.30
N VAL A 111 13.90 1.69 0.07
CA VAL A 111 15.19 1.08 -0.30
C VAL A 111 15.48 -0.18 0.55
N GLY A 112 14.43 -0.93 0.88
CA GLY A 112 14.58 -2.18 1.63
C GLY A 112 14.81 -1.98 3.14
N LYS A 113 14.86 -0.74 3.64
CA LYS A 113 15.06 -0.47 5.08
C LYS A 113 13.86 -0.96 5.87
N SER A 114 14.12 -1.73 6.92
CA SER A 114 13.06 -2.20 7.82
C SER A 114 12.59 -1.10 8.76
N PHE A 115 11.30 -1.10 9.09
CA PHE A 115 10.70 -0.22 10.10
C PHE A 115 9.60 -0.94 10.87
N TYR A 116 9.22 -0.40 12.04
CA TYR A 116 8.08 -0.91 12.81
C TYR A 116 6.80 -0.24 12.36
N CYS A 117 5.87 -1.03 11.81
CA CYS A 117 4.53 -0.59 11.43
C CYS A 117 3.59 -0.76 12.63
N TYR A 118 2.92 0.32 13.05
CA TYR A 118 2.01 0.34 14.19
C TYR A 118 0.59 -0.04 13.79
N LYS A 119 -0.05 -0.86 14.62
CA LYS A 119 -1.47 -1.21 14.52
C LYS A 119 -2.07 -1.32 15.91
N PHE A 120 -3.39 -1.25 16.01
CA PHE A 120 -4.06 -1.74 17.21
C PHE A 120 -3.98 -3.25 17.27
N ARG A 121 -3.84 -3.78 18.48
CA ARG A 121 -3.87 -5.20 18.72
C ARG A 121 -5.26 -5.75 18.44
N THR A 122 -5.33 -6.71 17.54
CA THR A 122 -6.58 -7.39 17.16
C THR A 122 -6.56 -8.89 17.47
N MET A 123 -5.45 -9.39 18.04
CA MET A 123 -5.24 -10.79 18.36
C MET A 123 -4.70 -10.94 19.77
N VAL A 124 -4.98 -12.08 20.40
CA VAL A 124 -4.34 -12.50 21.65
C VAL A 124 -2.83 -12.62 21.47
N ILE A 125 -2.08 -12.50 22.58
CA ILE A 125 -0.62 -12.61 22.56
C ILE A 125 -0.24 -14.04 22.16
N ASN A 126 0.62 -14.17 21.15
CA ASN A 126 1.13 -15.44 20.64
C ASN A 126 2.51 -15.19 19.99
N GLU A 127 3.41 -16.16 20.06
CA GLU A 127 4.76 -16.14 19.46
C GLU A 127 4.76 -16.07 17.91
N ASP A 128 3.66 -16.46 17.27
CA ASP A 128 3.57 -16.54 15.81
C ASP A 128 3.14 -15.25 15.10
N SER A 129 2.80 -14.19 15.84
CA SER A 129 2.20 -12.96 15.28
C SER A 129 3.12 -12.22 14.30
N ASP A 130 4.44 -12.38 14.45
CA ASP A 130 5.44 -11.77 13.57
C ASP A 130 5.90 -12.67 12.42
N LYS A 131 5.53 -13.95 12.46
CA LYS A 131 5.98 -14.97 11.50
C LYS A 131 4.90 -15.33 10.48
N ILE A 132 3.65 -15.41 10.92
CA ILE A 132 2.55 -15.95 10.13
C ILE A 132 1.51 -14.86 9.87
N GLN A 133 1.13 -14.68 8.60
CA GLN A 133 0.02 -13.81 8.24
C GLN A 133 -1.31 -14.39 8.75
N ALA A 134 -2.16 -13.55 9.33
CA ALA A 134 -3.47 -13.99 9.81
C ALA A 134 -4.36 -14.48 8.65
N ARG A 135 -5.04 -15.61 8.87
CA ARG A 135 -6.01 -16.21 7.94
C ARG A 135 -7.42 -15.67 8.19
N GLU A 136 -8.33 -15.90 7.25
CA GLU A 136 -9.76 -15.68 7.51
C GLU A 136 -10.24 -16.60 8.64
N ASN A 137 -10.99 -16.05 9.60
CA ASN A 137 -11.50 -16.74 10.80
C ASN A 137 -10.41 -17.36 11.71
N ASP A 138 -9.28 -16.69 11.86
CA ASP A 138 -8.23 -17.09 12.79
C ASP A 138 -8.71 -17.01 14.27
N ALA A 139 -8.64 -18.13 14.98
CA ALA A 139 -9.09 -18.28 16.38
C ALA A 139 -8.37 -17.33 17.36
N ARG A 140 -7.22 -16.78 16.95
CA ARG A 140 -6.47 -15.82 17.77
C ARG A 140 -7.07 -14.41 17.74
N ILE A 141 -8.03 -14.12 16.85
CA ILE A 141 -8.64 -12.80 16.70
C ILE A 141 -9.68 -12.57 17.82
N THR A 142 -9.56 -11.46 18.55
CA THR A 142 -10.53 -11.09 19.59
C THR A 142 -11.84 -10.57 18.98
N ALA A 143 -12.95 -10.60 19.73
CA ALA A 143 -14.23 -10.08 19.24
C ALA A 143 -14.13 -8.60 18.82
N ILE A 144 -13.49 -7.76 19.65
CA ILE A 144 -13.18 -6.38 19.29
C ILE A 144 -12.20 -6.30 18.11
N GLY A 145 -11.22 -7.20 18.05
CA GLY A 145 -10.27 -7.30 16.95
C GLY A 145 -10.94 -7.57 15.60
N LYS A 146 -12.00 -8.41 15.58
CA LYS A 146 -12.81 -8.67 14.40
C LYS A 146 -13.49 -7.40 13.90
N PHE A 147 -14.06 -6.60 14.81
CA PHE A 147 -14.66 -5.30 14.47
C PHE A 147 -13.62 -4.31 13.92
N LEU A 148 -12.47 -4.19 14.60
CA LEU A 148 -11.39 -3.28 14.19
C LEU A 148 -10.83 -3.63 12.81
N ARG A 149 -10.66 -4.92 12.49
CA ARG A 149 -10.24 -5.38 11.15
C ARG A 149 -11.29 -5.14 10.08
N LYS A 150 -12.57 -5.39 10.40
CA LYS A 150 -13.70 -5.20 9.46
C LYS A 150 -13.83 -3.73 9.04
N THR A 151 -13.51 -2.82 9.95
CA THR A 151 -13.57 -1.36 9.75
C THR A 151 -12.23 -0.75 9.31
N ASN A 152 -11.15 -1.55 9.23
CA ASN A 152 -9.75 -1.10 9.06
C ASN A 152 -9.28 -0.08 10.11
N LEU A 153 -9.97 0.04 11.24
CA LEU A 153 -9.58 0.91 12.33
C LEU A 153 -8.27 0.45 12.97
N ASP A 154 -7.94 -0.84 12.88
CA ASP A 154 -6.70 -1.41 13.39
C ASP A 154 -5.45 -0.81 12.74
N GLU A 155 -5.55 -0.26 11.54
CA GLU A 155 -4.43 0.33 10.79
C GLU A 155 -4.25 1.83 11.03
N LEU A 156 -5.17 2.50 11.73
CA LEU A 156 -5.08 3.94 12.00
C LEU A 156 -3.80 4.39 12.72
N PRO A 157 -3.19 3.62 13.65
CA PRO A 157 -1.91 3.98 14.24
C PRO A 157 -0.76 4.14 13.23
N GLN A 158 -0.89 3.62 12.00
CA GLN A 158 0.10 3.84 10.93
C GLN A 158 0.24 5.31 10.52
N ILE A 159 -0.72 6.17 10.84
CA ILE A 159 -0.59 7.63 10.64
C ILE A 159 0.62 8.18 11.40
N LEU A 160 0.94 7.62 12.57
CA LEU A 160 2.14 7.97 13.32
C LEU A 160 3.42 7.56 12.56
N ASN A 161 3.39 6.46 11.80
CA ASN A 161 4.50 6.07 10.92
C ASN A 161 4.71 7.05 9.77
N VAL A 162 3.64 7.68 9.29
CA VAL A 162 3.71 8.73 8.28
C VAL A 162 4.36 9.98 8.88
N LEU A 163 3.93 10.43 10.06
CA LEU A 163 4.55 11.55 10.76
C LEU A 163 6.05 11.32 10.99
N ASN A 164 6.42 10.14 11.50
CA ASN A 164 7.81 9.74 11.73
C ASN A 164 8.62 9.55 10.44
N GLY A 165 7.99 9.63 9.26
CA GLY A 165 8.65 9.60 7.97
C GLY A 165 9.03 8.21 7.45
N SER A 166 8.66 7.15 8.18
CA SER A 166 8.82 5.75 7.75
C SER A 166 7.83 5.34 6.65
N MET A 167 6.66 5.97 6.64
CA MET A 167 5.59 5.75 5.64
C MET A 167 5.17 7.08 4.98
N SER A 168 4.32 6.96 3.97
CA SER A 168 3.60 8.02 3.27
C SER A 168 2.09 7.72 3.35
N LEU A 169 1.22 8.70 3.11
CA LEU A 169 -0.22 8.43 3.00
C LEU A 169 -0.51 7.54 1.80
N VAL A 170 0.14 7.84 0.67
CA VAL A 170 -0.01 7.09 -0.59
C VAL A 170 1.31 6.44 -0.99
N GLY A 171 1.28 5.15 -1.27
CA GLY A 171 2.44 4.36 -1.70
C GLY A 171 2.13 2.86 -1.73
N PRO A 172 3.06 2.01 -2.16
CA PRO A 172 2.90 0.57 -2.10
C PRO A 172 2.70 0.10 -0.66
N ARG A 173 1.80 -0.86 -0.43
CA ARG A 173 1.56 -1.39 0.92
C ARG A 173 2.84 -2.07 1.47
N PRO A 174 3.22 -1.86 2.74
CA PRO A 174 4.37 -2.53 3.33
C PRO A 174 4.06 -4.01 3.63
N HIS A 175 4.99 -4.90 3.26
CA HIS A 175 4.87 -6.35 3.50
C HIS A 175 5.86 -6.84 4.56
N MET A 176 5.61 -8.05 5.08
CA MET A 176 6.54 -8.72 6.01
C MET A 176 7.81 -9.07 5.25
N TYR A 177 8.91 -9.22 5.98
CA TYR A 177 10.17 -9.65 5.38
C TYR A 177 10.03 -11.03 4.69
N SER A 178 9.34 -11.97 5.33
CA SER A 178 9.03 -13.30 4.76
C SER A 178 8.27 -13.19 3.44
N ASP A 179 7.17 -12.42 3.43
CA ASP A 179 6.36 -12.17 2.23
C ASP A 179 7.21 -11.54 1.12
N CYS A 180 8.01 -10.52 1.44
CA CYS A 180 8.87 -9.85 0.47
C CYS A 180 9.87 -10.82 -0.18
N ASN A 181 10.47 -11.72 0.59
CA ASN A 181 11.41 -12.70 0.07
C ASN A 181 10.71 -13.74 -0.81
N HIS A 182 9.56 -14.24 -0.37
CA HIS A 182 8.74 -15.15 -1.17
C HIS A 182 8.32 -14.51 -2.49
N PHE A 183 7.77 -13.30 -2.45
CA PHE A 183 7.36 -12.58 -3.66
C PHE A 183 8.53 -12.24 -4.57
N ALA A 184 9.71 -11.92 -4.03
CA ALA A 184 10.91 -11.68 -4.82
C ALA A 184 11.49 -12.95 -5.46
N SER A 185 11.27 -14.13 -4.87
CA SER A 185 11.64 -15.41 -5.52
C SER A 185 10.72 -15.77 -6.69
N VAL A 186 9.47 -15.31 -6.64
CA VAL A 186 8.44 -15.62 -7.64
C VAL A 186 8.42 -14.58 -8.77
N ILE A 187 8.61 -13.30 -8.42
CA ILE A 187 8.58 -12.18 -9.35
C ILE A 187 9.95 -11.51 -9.38
N PRO A 188 10.72 -11.73 -10.44
CA PRO A 188 11.94 -10.99 -10.71
C PRO A 188 11.68 -9.48 -10.72
N GLY A 189 12.51 -8.70 -10.03
CA GLY A 189 12.33 -7.25 -9.91
C GLY A 189 11.26 -6.77 -8.91
N TYR A 190 10.65 -7.67 -8.11
CA TYR A 190 9.62 -7.30 -7.11
C TYR A 190 10.06 -6.16 -6.18
N LYS A 191 11.36 -6.09 -5.87
CA LYS A 191 11.98 -5.05 -5.04
C LYS A 191 11.84 -3.63 -5.61
N PHE A 192 11.51 -3.47 -6.89
CA PHE A 192 11.24 -2.17 -7.52
C PHE A 192 10.19 -1.35 -6.76
N ARG A 193 9.22 -2.03 -6.13
CA ARG A 193 8.20 -1.36 -5.29
C ARG A 193 8.79 -0.56 -4.11
N ASN A 194 9.97 -0.94 -3.64
CA ASN A 194 10.62 -0.34 -2.47
C ASN A 194 11.39 0.95 -2.81
N LEU A 195 11.35 1.41 -4.06
CA LEU A 195 12.00 2.67 -4.47
C LEU A 195 11.34 3.92 -3.88
N VAL A 196 10.10 3.80 -3.41
CA VAL A 196 9.36 4.88 -2.75
C VAL A 196 8.94 4.44 -1.35
N LYS A 197 8.57 5.41 -0.50
CA LYS A 197 8.06 5.10 0.84
C LYS A 197 6.76 4.28 0.73
N PRO A 198 6.59 3.26 1.58
CA PRO A 198 5.34 2.52 1.63
C PRO A 198 4.18 3.43 2.06
N GLY A 199 2.97 3.08 1.61
CA GLY A 199 1.74 3.83 1.84
C GLY A 199 0.81 3.19 2.86
N ILE A 200 -0.02 4.01 3.52
CA ILE A 200 -1.24 3.51 4.19
C ILE A 200 -2.22 2.98 3.13
N THR A 201 -2.42 3.77 2.07
CA THR A 201 -3.16 3.37 0.86
C THR A 201 -2.26 3.40 -0.38
N GLY A 202 -2.69 2.77 -1.46
CA GLY A 202 -1.90 2.62 -2.68
C GLY A 202 -2.73 2.17 -3.87
N MET A 203 -2.13 2.25 -5.06
CA MET A 203 -2.80 1.89 -6.32
C MET A 203 -3.27 0.44 -6.32
N ALA A 204 -2.47 -0.50 -5.84
CA ALA A 204 -2.88 -1.91 -5.75
C ALA A 204 -4.09 -2.10 -4.80
N GLN A 205 -4.12 -1.38 -3.67
CA GLN A 205 -5.22 -1.45 -2.70
C GLN A 205 -6.53 -0.97 -3.29
N ILE A 206 -6.56 0.21 -3.94
CA ILE A 206 -7.80 0.74 -4.56
C ILE A 206 -8.29 -0.11 -5.74
N LYS A 207 -7.43 -0.96 -6.31
CA LYS A 207 -7.76 -1.92 -7.37
C LYS A 207 -8.24 -3.27 -6.86
N GLY A 208 -8.39 -3.43 -5.54
CA GLY A 208 -8.88 -4.66 -4.91
C GLY A 208 -7.79 -5.68 -4.61
N TYR A 209 -6.51 -5.37 -4.83
CA TYR A 209 -5.40 -6.27 -4.51
C TYR A 209 -4.92 -6.07 -3.07
N HIS A 210 -5.86 -5.99 -2.12
CA HIS A 210 -5.62 -5.89 -0.69
C HIS A 210 -5.86 -7.24 0.01
N GLY A 211 -4.97 -7.65 0.93
CA GLY A 211 -5.13 -8.89 1.71
C GLY A 211 -4.08 -9.99 1.46
N PRO A 212 -4.23 -11.16 2.11
CA PRO A 212 -3.37 -12.32 1.88
C PRO A 212 -3.50 -12.79 0.42
N THR A 213 -2.37 -13.13 -0.19
CA THR A 213 -2.31 -13.58 -1.58
C THR A 213 -1.36 -14.76 -1.66
N SER A 214 -1.92 -15.94 -1.95
CA SER A 214 -1.17 -17.17 -2.22
C SER A 214 -0.82 -17.33 -3.71
N ASP A 215 -1.64 -16.75 -4.59
CA ASP A 215 -1.61 -17.11 -6.01
C ASP A 215 -0.67 -16.19 -6.80
N PHE A 216 0.11 -16.78 -7.71
CA PHE A 216 1.03 -16.05 -8.60
C PHE A 216 0.37 -14.83 -9.26
N GLU A 217 -0.81 -15.03 -9.85
CA GLU A 217 -1.54 -13.99 -10.60
C GLU A 217 -1.86 -12.79 -9.71
N SER A 218 -2.23 -13.03 -8.45
CA SER A 218 -2.59 -11.98 -7.50
C SER A 218 -1.36 -11.20 -7.04
N ILE A 219 -0.24 -11.90 -6.79
CA ILE A 219 1.04 -11.28 -6.45
C ILE A 219 1.54 -10.44 -7.64
N PHE A 220 1.39 -10.96 -8.85
CA PHE A 220 1.80 -10.31 -10.08
C PHE A 220 1.00 -9.04 -10.37
N ARG A 221 -0.34 -9.10 -10.31
CA ARG A 221 -1.18 -7.91 -10.50
C ARG A 221 -0.95 -6.87 -9.42
N ARG A 222 -0.73 -7.27 -8.16
CA ARG A 222 -0.32 -6.34 -7.10
C ARG A 222 0.97 -5.62 -7.48
N TYR A 223 2.01 -6.36 -7.86
CA TYR A 223 3.27 -5.80 -8.31
C TYR A 223 3.09 -4.84 -9.48
N GLN A 224 2.29 -5.21 -10.49
CA GLN A 224 2.02 -4.36 -11.65
C GLN A 224 1.41 -3.00 -11.27
N TRP A 225 0.41 -2.99 -10.37
CA TRP A 225 -0.21 -1.74 -9.92
C TRP A 225 0.75 -0.88 -9.09
N ASP A 226 1.59 -1.50 -8.27
CA ASP A 226 2.63 -0.79 -7.50
C ASP A 226 3.72 -0.23 -8.44
N ALA A 227 4.16 -1.00 -9.44
CA ALA A 227 5.10 -0.55 -10.45
C ALA A 227 4.51 0.58 -11.32
N PHE A 228 3.24 0.47 -11.70
CA PHE A 228 2.51 1.52 -12.42
C PHE A 228 2.47 2.82 -11.60
N TYR A 229 2.19 2.72 -10.30
CA TYR A 229 2.20 3.88 -9.42
C TYR A 229 3.58 4.57 -9.40
N ILE A 230 4.66 3.79 -9.23
CA ILE A 230 6.03 4.33 -9.17
C ILE A 230 6.43 4.96 -10.50
N ARG A 231 6.03 4.40 -11.64
CA ARG A 231 6.32 5.02 -12.95
C ARG A 231 5.53 6.32 -13.18
N ASN A 232 4.36 6.46 -12.56
CA ASN A 232 3.43 7.57 -12.77
C ASN A 232 3.25 8.44 -11.51
N LEU A 233 4.33 8.65 -10.76
CA LEU A 233 4.36 9.51 -9.59
C LEU A 233 3.98 10.95 -9.97
N SER A 234 2.83 11.38 -9.46
CA SER A 234 2.30 12.72 -9.60
C SER A 234 1.32 13.01 -8.46
N ILE A 235 1.16 14.29 -8.13
CA ILE A 235 0.19 14.74 -7.12
C ILE A 235 -1.24 14.32 -7.53
N TRP A 236 -1.55 14.38 -8.82
CA TRP A 236 -2.85 13.94 -9.36
C TRP A 236 -3.10 12.45 -9.17
N THR A 237 -2.07 11.61 -9.33
CA THR A 237 -2.16 10.17 -9.05
C THR A 237 -2.46 9.95 -7.56
N ASP A 238 -1.75 10.65 -6.68
CA ASP A 238 -1.96 10.55 -5.23
C ASP A 238 -3.38 10.98 -4.82
N LEU A 239 -3.85 12.13 -5.30
CA LEU A 239 -5.22 12.61 -5.03
C LEU A 239 -6.29 11.66 -5.55
N ARG A 240 -6.09 11.04 -6.72
CA ARG A 240 -7.00 10.01 -7.25
C ARG A 240 -7.07 8.80 -6.34
N ILE A 241 -5.93 8.32 -5.83
CA ILE A 241 -5.87 7.19 -4.89
C ILE A 241 -6.56 7.56 -3.59
N ILE A 242 -6.28 8.72 -3.00
CA ILE A 242 -6.92 9.19 -1.76
C ILE A 242 -8.44 9.25 -1.93
N ARG A 243 -8.93 9.91 -3.00
CA ARG A 243 -10.37 10.03 -3.26
C ARG A 243 -11.04 8.65 -3.39
N GLN A 244 -10.44 7.72 -4.14
CA GLN A 244 -10.99 6.37 -4.28
C GLN A 244 -10.97 5.61 -2.96
N THR A 245 -9.92 5.78 -2.15
CA THR A 245 -9.81 5.17 -0.82
C THR A 245 -10.92 5.66 0.10
N VAL A 246 -11.20 6.96 0.12
CA VAL A 246 -12.29 7.56 0.91
C VAL A 246 -13.64 6.99 0.47
N ILE A 247 -13.91 6.94 -0.84
CA ILE A 247 -15.16 6.39 -1.38
C ILE A 247 -15.32 4.91 -1.00
N GLN A 248 -14.27 4.10 -1.13
CA GLN A 248 -14.31 2.68 -0.79
C GLN A 248 -14.52 2.47 0.72
N SER A 249 -13.86 3.27 1.56
CA SER A 249 -14.00 3.21 3.01
C SER A 249 -15.41 3.60 3.46
N LEU A 250 -15.98 4.68 2.89
CA LEU A 250 -17.35 5.10 3.16
C LEU A 250 -18.37 4.04 2.71
N LYS A 251 -18.19 3.46 1.52
CA LYS A 251 -19.05 2.35 1.04
C LYS A 251 -18.96 1.14 1.97
N SER A 252 -17.77 0.81 2.45
CA SER A 252 -17.57 -0.28 3.41
C SER A 252 -18.32 0.01 4.71
N LEU A 253 -18.16 1.20 5.28
CA LEU A 253 -18.85 1.62 6.50
C LEU A 253 -20.38 1.59 6.34
N LEU A 254 -20.91 2.09 5.22
CA LEU A 254 -22.36 2.05 4.94
C LEU A 254 -22.89 0.61 4.87
N ARG A 255 -22.16 -0.33 4.26
CA ARG A 255 -22.56 -1.74 4.25
C ARG A 255 -22.56 -2.36 5.66
N LEU A 256 -21.71 -1.87 6.56
CA LEU A 256 -21.68 -2.33 7.94
C LEU A 256 -22.86 -1.81 8.77
N CYS A 257 -23.33 -0.59 8.49
CA CYS A 257 -24.50 -0.05 9.18
C CYS A 257 -25.82 -0.68 8.71
N VAL A 258 -25.85 -1.28 7.52
CA VAL A 258 -27.06 -1.87 6.90
C VAL A 258 -27.13 -3.40 7.10
N SER A 259 -26.05 -4.03 7.59
CA SER A 259 -25.93 -5.48 7.81
C SER A 259 -25.92 -5.84 9.28
#